data_AF-A0A1R4I1N4-F1
#
_entry.id   AF-A0A1R4I1N4-F1
#
_cell.length_a   1.000
_cell.length_b   1.000
_cell.length_c   1.000
_cell.angle_alpha   90.00
_cell.angle_beta   90.00
_cell.angle_gamma   90.00
#
_symmetry.space_group_name_H-M   'P 1'
#
loop_
_entity.id
_entity.type
_entity.pdbx_description
1 polymer ?
#
loop_
_entity_poly.entity_id
_entity_poly.type
_entity_poly.pdbx_seq_one_letter_code
_entity_poly.pdbx_strand_id
1 'polypeptide(L)'
;MGGELAEEVEAANAAPDQFDVLPENWDAVETFQRCSRQWRFAGMGGPTGLDVQAVISVISLYQLPPAEQLERLDQVQLIERGALSVMNDPATKR
;
A
#
# COMPACT_ATOMS: atom_id res chain seq x y z
N MET A 1 19.86 24.15 -24.30
CA MET A 1 20.40 24.08 -22.93
C MET A 1 19.32 24.13 -21.85
N GLY A 2 18.19 24.83 -22.00
CA GLY A 2 17.09 24.79 -21.00
C GLY A 2 16.00 23.72 -21.23
N GLY A 3 15.99 23.08 -22.40
CA GLY A 3 15.00 22.03 -22.75
C GLY A 3 15.40 20.64 -22.27
N GLU A 4 16.67 20.26 -22.39
CA GLU A 4 17.19 18.96 -21.92
C GLU A 4 17.06 18.80 -20.40
N LEU A 5 17.31 19.87 -19.64
CA LEU A 5 17.13 19.85 -18.18
C LEU A 5 15.66 19.74 -17.75
N ALA A 6 14.73 20.18 -18.58
CA ALA A 6 13.29 20.05 -18.30
C ALA A 6 12.80 18.63 -18.64
N GLU A 7 13.25 18.06 -19.76
CA GLU A 7 12.92 16.69 -20.16
C GLU A 7 13.49 15.63 -19.20
N GLU A 8 14.70 15.84 -18.66
CA GLU A 8 15.28 14.95 -17.65
C GLU A 8 14.52 14.96 -16.32
N VAL A 9 14.01 16.13 -15.90
CA VAL A 9 13.21 16.26 -14.67
C VAL A 9 11.81 15.67 -14.85
N GLU A 10 11.20 15.85 -16.03
CA GLU A 10 9.90 15.23 -16.37
C GLU A 10 10.03 13.69 -16.41
N ALA A 11 11.11 13.17 -17.01
CA ALA A 11 11.39 11.73 -17.07
C ALA A 11 11.70 11.12 -15.68
N ALA A 12 12.38 11.86 -14.80
CA ALA A 12 12.63 11.44 -13.43
C ALA A 12 11.34 11.36 -12.60
N ASN A 13 10.36 12.24 -12.84
CA ASN A 13 9.04 12.18 -12.21
C ASN A 13 8.11 11.12 -12.85
N ALA A 14 8.39 10.69 -14.08
CA ALA A 14 7.64 9.65 -14.78
C ALA A 14 8.16 8.23 -14.51
N ALA A 15 9.40 8.09 -14.03
CA ALA A 15 9.94 6.81 -13.59
C ALA A 15 9.18 6.34 -12.35
N PRO A 16 8.70 5.08 -12.30
CA PRO A 16 8.08 4.56 -11.10
C PRO A 16 9.08 4.69 -9.95
N ASP A 17 8.65 5.24 -8.82
CA ASP A 17 9.43 5.27 -7.58
C ASP A 17 9.80 3.82 -7.22
N GLN A 18 11.02 3.41 -7.60
CA GLN A 18 11.56 2.11 -7.23
C GLN A 18 12.11 2.24 -5.82
N PHE A 19 11.62 1.39 -4.93
CA PHE A 19 12.11 1.29 -3.56
C PHE A 19 12.33 -0.17 -3.21
N ASP A 20 13.36 -0.42 -2.41
CA ASP A 20 13.66 -1.74 -1.89
C ASP A 20 12.76 -2.03 -0.69
N VAL A 21 12.30 -3.28 -0.61
CA VAL A 21 11.58 -3.81 0.54
C VAL A 21 12.51 -4.73 1.31
N LEU A 22 12.64 -4.50 2.62
CA LEU A 22 13.41 -5.40 3.49
C LEU A 22 12.83 -6.83 3.44
N PRO A 23 13.66 -7.89 3.39
CA PRO A 23 13.19 -9.27 3.21
C PRO A 23 12.10 -9.69 4.20
N GLU A 24 12.21 -9.29 5.46
CA GLU A 24 11.24 -9.58 6.52
C GLU A 24 9.84 -8.97 6.29
N ASN A 25 9.75 -7.92 5.47
CA ASN A 25 8.49 -7.23 5.18
C ASN A 25 7.85 -7.67 3.86
N TRP A 26 8.56 -8.48 3.06
CA TRP A 26 8.12 -8.81 1.71
C TRP A 26 6.78 -9.52 1.68
N ASP A 27 6.58 -10.50 2.55
CA ASP A 27 5.33 -11.24 2.59
C ASP A 27 4.13 -10.37 3.01
N ALA A 28 4.35 -9.37 3.87
CA ALA A 28 3.32 -8.40 4.24
C ALA A 28 2.96 -7.52 3.05
N VAL A 29 3.95 -7.08 2.27
CA VAL A 29 3.73 -6.33 1.02
C VAL A 29 2.96 -7.17 0.01
N GLU A 30 3.31 -8.45 -0.18
CA GLU A 30 2.58 -9.34 -1.08
C GLU A 30 1.13 -9.53 -0.62
N THR A 31 0.91 -9.75 0.68
CA THR A 31 -0.42 -9.89 1.27
C THR A 31 -1.25 -8.62 1.07
N PHE A 32 -0.66 -7.45 1.32
CA PHE A 32 -1.30 -6.15 1.09
C PHE A 32 -1.65 -5.96 -0.39
N GLN A 33 -0.74 -6.26 -1.32
CA GLN A 33 -1.00 -6.11 -2.77
C GLN A 33 -2.15 -6.99 -3.26
N ARG A 34 -2.36 -8.17 -2.67
CA ARG A 34 -3.52 -9.01 -2.96
C ARG A 34 -4.84 -8.39 -2.49
N CYS A 35 -4.81 -7.55 -1.45
CA CYS A 35 -5.99 -6.92 -0.85
C CYS A 35 -6.18 -5.44 -1.27
N SER A 36 -5.19 -4.81 -1.92
CA SER A 36 -5.09 -3.35 -2.14
C SER A 36 -6.23 -2.71 -2.96
N ARG A 37 -7.15 -3.51 -3.51
CA ARG A 37 -8.34 -3.05 -4.22
C ARG A 37 -9.60 -3.01 -3.34
N GLN A 38 -9.55 -3.59 -2.14
CA GLN A 38 -10.71 -3.79 -1.27
C GLN A 38 -10.83 -2.66 -0.24
N TRP A 39 -10.83 -1.41 -0.69
CA TRP A 39 -10.99 -0.25 0.19
C TRP A 39 -12.44 -0.05 0.59
N ARG A 40 -12.64 0.27 1.87
CA ARG A 40 -13.89 0.77 2.43
C ARG A 40 -13.89 2.29 2.37
N PHE A 41 -15.05 2.87 2.10
CA PHE A 41 -15.27 4.31 1.98
C PHE A 41 -16.39 4.75 2.93
N ALA A 42 -16.25 5.94 3.52
CA ALA A 42 -17.28 6.56 4.33
C ALA A 42 -17.90 7.75 3.60
N GLY A 43 -19.11 7.56 3.06
CA GLY A 43 -19.87 8.62 2.37
C GLY A 43 -19.11 9.21 1.18
N MET A 44 -19.03 10.55 1.13
CA MET A 44 -18.31 11.29 0.07
C MET A 44 -16.81 11.52 0.39
N GLY A 45 -16.28 10.87 1.42
CA GLY A 45 -14.86 10.98 1.80
C GLY A 45 -13.93 10.07 1.01
N GLY A 46 -12.64 10.10 1.36
CA GLY A 46 -11.64 9.15 0.85
C GLY A 46 -11.75 7.75 1.47
N PRO A 47 -10.86 6.82 1.11
CA PRO A 47 -10.84 5.49 1.72
C PRO A 47 -10.57 5.60 3.22
N THR A 48 -11.24 4.76 4.02
CA THR A 48 -11.08 4.72 5.48
C THR A 48 -10.22 3.56 5.97
N GLY A 49 -10.02 2.55 5.12
CA GLY A 49 -9.29 1.33 5.44
C GLY A 49 -9.64 0.21 4.46
N LEU A 50 -8.87 -0.86 4.44
CA LEU A 50 -9.15 -2.09 3.74
C LEU A 50 -10.26 -2.87 4.45
N ASP A 51 -10.92 -3.73 3.69
CA ASP A 51 -11.82 -4.72 4.27
C ASP A 51 -11.02 -5.77 5.05
N VAL A 52 -11.05 -5.67 6.38
CA VAL A 52 -10.35 -6.59 7.29
C VAL A 52 -10.75 -8.05 7.05
N GLN A 53 -12.00 -8.34 6.67
CA GLN A 53 -12.42 -9.71 6.36
C GLN A 53 -11.74 -10.24 5.09
N ALA A 54 -11.55 -9.39 4.08
CA ALA A 54 -10.79 -9.75 2.88
C ALA A 54 -9.31 -10.03 3.22
N VAL A 55 -8.70 -9.19 4.08
CA VAL A 55 -7.31 -9.37 4.53
C VAL A 55 -7.15 -10.70 5.28
N ILE A 56 -8.03 -10.97 6.26
CA ILE A 56 -8.02 -12.24 7.01
C ILE A 56 -8.20 -13.43 6.06
N SER A 57 -9.11 -13.32 5.09
CA SER A 57 -9.34 -14.37 4.09
C SER A 57 -8.07 -14.67 3.29
N VAL A 58 -7.35 -13.65 2.82
CA VAL A 58 -6.08 -13.83 2.11
C VAL A 58 -5.01 -14.45 3.01
N ILE A 59 -4.86 -13.96 4.25
CA ILE A 59 -3.90 -14.53 5.22
C ILE A 59 -4.17 -16.02 5.47
N SER A 60 -5.44 -16.41 5.57
CA SER A 60 -5.82 -17.81 5.81
C SER A 60 -5.38 -18.77 4.69
N LEU A 61 -5.19 -18.27 3.46
CA LEU A 61 -4.73 -19.08 2.33
C LEU A 61 -3.28 -19.56 2.51
N TYR A 62 -2.48 -18.86 3.31
CA TYR A 62 -1.09 -19.19 3.58
C TYR A 62 -0.92 -20.25 4.69
N GLN A 63 -2.00 -20.65 5.38
CA GLN A 63 -2.01 -21.69 6.41
C GLN A 63 -0.97 -21.49 7.53
N LEU A 64 -0.68 -20.24 7.88
CA LEU A 64 0.27 -19.87 8.92
C LEU A 64 -0.25 -20.28 10.32
N PRO A 65 0.64 -20.49 11.31
CA PRO A 65 0.24 -20.58 12.71
C PRO A 65 -0.57 -19.36 13.18
N PRO A 66 -1.50 -19.49 14.13
CA PRO A 66 -2.36 -18.38 14.54
C PRO A 66 -1.61 -17.12 14.99
N ALA A 67 -0.46 -17.28 15.65
CA ALA A 67 0.38 -16.14 16.07
C ALA A 67 0.96 -15.38 14.86
N GLU A 68 1.43 -16.10 13.84
CA GLU A 68 1.97 -15.52 12.61
C GLU A 68 0.88 -14.90 11.73
N GLN A 69 -0.35 -15.44 11.77
CA GLN A 69 -1.50 -14.80 11.10
C GLN A 69 -1.81 -13.42 11.71
N LEU A 70 -1.76 -13.31 13.05
CA LEU A 70 -1.96 -12.04 13.74
C LEU A 70 -0.82 -11.06 13.45
N GLU A 71 0.43 -11.53 13.51
CA GLU A 71 1.59 -10.70 13.14
C GLU A 71 1.48 -10.21 11.68
N ARG A 72 1.08 -11.08 10.74
CA ARG A 72 0.87 -10.69 9.35
C ARG A 72 -0.23 -9.64 9.20
N LEU A 73 -1.32 -9.78 9.96
CA LEU A 73 -2.39 -8.79 9.96
C LEU A 73 -1.88 -7.42 10.43
N ASP A 74 -1.12 -7.38 11.52
CA ASP A 74 -0.54 -6.16 12.07
C ASP A 74 0.42 -5.49 11.06
N GLN A 75 1.27 -6.28 10.41
CA GLN A 75 2.16 -5.79 9.36
C GLN A 75 1.40 -5.18 8.18
N VAL A 76 0.32 -5.83 7.72
CA VAL A 76 -0.53 -5.30 6.64
C VAL A 76 -1.22 -4.00 7.05
N GLN A 77 -1.68 -3.89 8.29
CA GLN A 77 -2.29 -2.65 8.81
C GLN A 77 -1.29 -1.49 8.91
N LEU A 78 -0.01 -1.78 9.17
CA LEU A 78 1.04 -0.75 9.12
C LEU A 78 1.23 -0.20 7.70
N ILE A 79 1.22 -1.07 6.69
CA ILE A 79 1.27 -0.67 5.27
C ILE A 79 0.02 0.13 4.89
N GLU A 80 -1.16 -0.35 5.28
CA GLU A 80 -2.44 0.33 5.07
C GLU A 80 -2.42 1.76 5.62
N ARG A 81 -1.92 1.95 6.84
CA ARG A 81 -1.84 3.28 7.46
C ARG A 81 -0.98 4.25 6.63
N GLY A 82 0.14 3.78 6.09
CA GLY A 82 0.97 4.57 5.17
C GLY A 82 0.28 4.87 3.84
N ALA A 83 -0.42 3.89 3.27
CA ALA A 83 -1.20 4.11 2.06
C ALA A 83 -2.34 5.13 2.28
N LEU A 84 -3.06 5.02 3.41
CA LEU A 84 -4.11 5.96 3.80
C LEU A 84 -3.57 7.39 4.00
N SER A 85 -2.38 7.55 4.57
CA SER A 85 -1.81 8.89 4.75
C SER A 85 -1.57 9.58 3.42
N VAL A 86 -1.15 8.85 2.38
CA VAL A 86 -0.93 9.39 1.04
C VAL A 86 -2.25 9.60 0.29
N MET A 87 -3.16 8.62 0.30
CA MET A 87 -4.43 8.70 -0.44
C MET A 87 -5.40 9.75 0.12
N ASN A 88 -5.33 10.03 1.42
CA ASN A 88 -6.14 11.06 2.07
C ASN A 88 -5.42 12.41 2.15
N ASP A 89 -4.16 12.50 1.73
CA ASP A 89 -3.45 13.77 1.68
C ASP A 89 -4.12 14.71 0.65
N PRO A 90 -4.59 15.91 1.06
CA PRO A 90 -5.17 16.88 0.15
C PRO A 90 -4.18 17.40 -0.90
N ALA A 91 -2.86 17.36 -0.65
CA ALA A 91 -1.84 17.82 -1.59
C ALA A 91 -1.66 16.88 -2.79
N THR A 92 -1.90 15.58 -2.60
CA THR A 92 -1.77 14.53 -3.63
C THR A 92 -2.98 14.45 -4.57
N LYS A 93 -4.09 15.11 -4.24
CA LYS A 93 -5.33 15.13 -5.04
C LYS A 93 -5.38 16.24 -6.10
N ARG A 94 -4.24 16.83 -6.47
CA ARG A 94 -4.12 17.92 -7.44
C ARG A 94 -4.20 17.46 -8.88
#